data_AF-A0A564WEC2-F1
#
_entry.id   AF-A0A564WEC2-F1
#
_cell.length_a   1.000
_cell.length_b   1.000
_cell.length_c   1.000
_cell.angle_alpha   90.00
_cell.angle_beta   90.00
_cell.angle_gamma   90.00
#
_symmetry.space_group_name_H-M   'P 1'
#
loop_
_entity.id
_entity.type
_entity.pdbx_description
1 polymer ?
#
loop_
_entity_poly.entity_id
_entity_poly.type
_entity_poly.pdbx_seq_one_letter_code
_entity_poly.pdbx_strand_id
1 'polypeptide(L)'
;MRTRRQFLTALAAILSALGVAAVGEGGSGRWVCTNPDCDPYIYDPAVGDPDYVARSGRPVPPGTAFAALPEDWVCPVCGWEKETFVPL
;
A
#
# COMPACT_ATOMS: atom_id res chain seq x y z
N MET A 1 50.14 -22.07 15.13
CA MET A 1 50.34 -21.49 13.78
C MET A 1 49.55 -22.31 12.76
N ARG A 2 48.86 -21.64 11.81
CA ARG A 2 47.84 -22.11 10.84
C ARG A 2 46.41 -22.11 11.41
N THR A 3 45.69 -21.00 11.61
CA THR A 3 45.20 -20.01 10.62
C THR A 3 45.06 -20.55 9.19
N ARG A 4 43.85 -20.40 8.62
CA ARG A 4 43.44 -20.76 7.24
C ARG A 4 42.81 -22.14 7.07
N ARG A 5 41.61 -22.33 7.59
CA ARG A 5 40.63 -23.24 6.96
C ARG A 5 39.22 -22.69 7.20
N GLN A 6 38.63 -22.19 6.12
CA GLN A 6 37.20 -22.34 5.79
C GLN A 6 36.22 -21.20 6.14
N PHE A 7 36.68 -19.95 6.28
CA PHE A 7 35.81 -18.76 6.13
C PHE A 7 35.45 -18.47 4.65
N LEU A 8 34.97 -19.48 3.92
CA LEU A 8 34.63 -19.42 2.48
C LEU A 8 33.27 -20.07 2.23
N THR A 9 32.20 -19.41 2.65
CA THR A 9 30.89 -19.56 1.98
C THR A 9 30.48 -18.17 1.54
N ALA A 10 30.70 -17.97 0.25
CA ALA A 10 30.52 -16.75 -0.51
C ALA A 10 29.13 -16.14 -0.31
N LEU A 11 29.15 -14.80 -0.22
CA LEU A 11 28.04 -13.89 -0.40
C LEU A 11 27.23 -14.24 -1.65
N ALA A 12 26.15 -15.00 -1.50
CA ALA A 12 25.06 -15.00 -2.46
C ALA A 12 24.31 -13.66 -2.30
N ALA A 13 24.71 -12.68 -3.12
CA ALA A 13 24.07 -11.39 -3.35
C ALA A 13 22.53 -11.49 -3.24
N ILE A 14 21.90 -10.95 -2.19
CA ILE A 14 21.46 -9.54 -2.07
C ILE A 14 20.69 -9.05 -3.33
N LEU A 15 19.83 -9.89 -3.90
CA LEU A 15 18.89 -9.51 -4.98
C LEU A 15 17.42 -9.51 -4.54
N SER A 16 17.16 -9.45 -3.22
CA SER A 16 15.81 -9.34 -2.66
C SER A 16 15.47 -7.96 -2.10
N ALA A 17 16.38 -6.98 -2.21
CA ALA A 17 16.26 -5.67 -1.55
C ALA A 17 15.80 -4.52 -2.46
N LEU A 18 15.48 -4.78 -3.72
CA LEU A 18 14.81 -3.79 -4.56
C LEU A 18 13.31 -4.03 -4.46
N GLY A 19 12.72 -3.40 -3.44
CA GLY A 19 11.30 -3.11 -3.43
C GLY A 19 10.98 -2.30 -4.68
N VAL A 20 10.59 -3.00 -5.75
CA VAL A 20 9.97 -2.39 -6.92
C VAL A 20 8.61 -1.91 -6.43
N ALA A 21 8.56 -0.68 -5.92
CA ALA A 21 7.32 0.06 -5.81
C ALA A 21 6.85 0.23 -7.25
N ALA A 22 5.96 -0.67 -7.68
CA ALA A 22 5.20 -0.49 -8.89
C ALA A 22 4.51 0.87 -8.77
N VAL A 23 5.01 1.86 -9.51
CA VAL A 23 4.21 3.00 -9.95
C VAL A 23 3.11 2.39 -10.79
N GLY A 24 2.00 2.07 -10.13
CA GLY A 24 0.77 1.70 -10.78
C GLY A 24 0.23 2.95 -11.45
N GLU A 25 0.21 2.95 -12.78
CA GLU A 25 -0.55 3.91 -13.58
C GLU A 25 -2.04 3.76 -13.24
N GLY A 26 -2.48 4.57 -12.27
CA GLY A 26 -3.83 4.51 -11.71
C GLY A 26 -4.18 5.81 -11.01
N GLY A 27 -4.27 6.88 -11.80
CA GLY A 27 -4.93 8.15 -11.49
C GLY A 27 -4.47 8.88 -10.22
N SER A 28 -3.69 9.95 -10.38
CA SER A 28 -3.37 10.91 -9.32
C SER A 28 -4.57 11.73 -8.79
N GLY A 29 -5.80 11.29 -9.07
CA GLY A 29 -7.04 11.91 -8.61
C GLY A 29 -7.41 11.45 -7.20
N ARG A 30 -8.14 12.31 -6.48
CA ARG A 30 -8.80 11.94 -5.22
C ARG A 30 -10.00 11.06 -5.53
N TRP A 31 -10.45 10.26 -4.56
CA TRP A 31 -11.56 9.33 -4.75
C TRP A 31 -12.59 9.53 -3.64
N VAL A 32 -13.88 9.50 -3.98
CA VAL A 32 -14.97 9.65 -3.00
C VAL A 32 -15.77 8.37 -2.88
N CYS A 33 -16.09 7.97 -1.66
CA CYS A 33 -17.03 6.88 -1.39
C CYS A 33 -18.45 7.34 -1.76
N THR A 34 -19.14 6.59 -2.62
CA THR A 34 -20.52 6.90 -3.06
C THR A 34 -21.58 6.05 -2.36
N ASN A 35 -21.22 5.34 -1.28
CA ASN A 35 -22.18 4.56 -0.51
C ASN A 35 -23.24 5.51 0.10
N PRO A 36 -24.55 5.31 -0.15
CA PRO A 36 -25.60 6.19 0.37
C PRO A 36 -25.67 6.24 1.90
N ASP A 37 -25.21 5.19 2.58
CA ASP A 37 -25.20 5.10 4.04
C ASP A 37 -23.88 5.60 4.67
N CYS A 38 -23.02 6.28 3.90
CA CYS A 38 -21.69 6.72 4.34
C CYS A 38 -21.65 8.24 4.56
N ASP A 39 -21.04 8.67 5.68
CA ASP A 39 -20.57 10.06 5.77
C ASP A 39 -19.42 10.23 4.76
N PRO A 40 -19.49 11.21 3.83
CA PRO A 40 -18.60 11.26 2.67
C PRO A 40 -17.12 11.17 3.05
N TYR A 41 -16.46 10.10 2.59
CA TYR A 41 -15.03 9.91 2.76
C TYR A 41 -14.30 10.16 1.44
N ILE A 42 -13.23 10.95 1.50
CA ILE A 42 -12.37 11.24 0.36
C ILE A 42 -11.00 10.65 0.61
N TYR A 43 -10.62 9.66 -0.18
CA TYR A 43 -9.25 9.19 -0.24
C TYR A 43 -8.39 10.16 -1.06
N ASP A 44 -7.31 10.65 -0.46
CA ASP A 44 -6.30 11.45 -1.14
C ASP A 44 -4.97 10.69 -1.15
N PRO A 45 -4.46 10.27 -2.33
CA PRO A 45 -3.17 9.62 -2.43
C PRO A 45 -2.03 10.39 -1.77
N ALA A 46 -2.07 11.73 -1.73
CA ALA A 46 -1.04 12.55 -1.08
C ALA A 46 -1.05 12.41 0.45
N VAL A 47 -2.18 12.05 1.04
CA VAL A 47 -2.34 11.82 2.48
C VAL A 47 -2.22 10.33 2.82
N GLY A 48 -2.69 9.45 1.93
CA GLY A 48 -2.86 8.04 2.22
C GLY A 48 -4.00 7.81 3.22
N ASP A 49 -3.84 6.78 4.04
CA ASP A 49 -4.76 6.40 5.12
C ASP A 49 -3.95 5.76 6.27
N PRO A 50 -3.20 6.59 7.04
CA PRO A 50 -2.24 6.10 8.05
C PRO A 50 -2.90 5.64 9.36
N ASP A 51 -4.13 6.09 9.62
CA ASP A 51 -4.87 5.75 10.84
C ASP A 51 -5.71 4.48 10.69
N TYR A 52 -6.04 4.10 9.45
CA TYR A 52 -6.80 2.88 9.16
C TYR A 52 -5.89 1.78 8.61
N VAL A 53 -5.90 0.64 9.29
CA VAL A 53 -5.26 -0.58 8.81
C VAL A 53 -6.25 -1.30 7.90
N ALA A 54 -5.87 -1.50 6.64
CA ALA A 54 -6.54 -2.48 5.78
C ALA A 54 -6.56 -3.85 6.49
N ARG A 55 -7.50 -4.73 6.15
CA ARG A 55 -7.57 -6.08 6.78
C ARG A 55 -6.25 -6.86 6.66
N SER A 56 -5.45 -6.55 5.64
CA SER A 56 -4.13 -7.09 5.36
C SER A 56 -3.06 -6.61 6.35
N GLY A 57 -3.41 -5.73 7.28
CA GLY A 57 -2.65 -5.45 8.49
C GLY A 57 -1.55 -4.40 8.33
N ARG A 58 -1.67 -3.49 7.36
CA ARG A 58 -0.76 -2.33 7.24
C ARG A 58 -1.53 -1.02 7.02
N PRO A 59 -1.09 0.09 7.64
CA PRO A 59 -1.55 1.42 7.29
C PRO A 59 -1.20 1.75 5.83
N VAL A 60 -1.97 2.65 5.23
CA VAL A 60 -1.70 3.17 3.89
C VAL A 60 -0.88 4.45 4.02
N PRO A 61 0.41 4.46 3.62
CA PRO A 61 1.23 5.66 3.73
C PRO A 61 0.82 6.72 2.69
N PRO A 62 1.19 8.00 2.94
CA PRO A 62 1.19 9.05 1.93
C PRO A 62 1.89 8.61 0.64
N GLY A 63 1.37 9.08 -0.50
CA GLY A 63 1.83 8.74 -1.84
C GLY A 63 1.27 7.44 -2.41
N THR A 64 0.42 6.71 -1.68
CA THR A 64 -0.17 5.47 -2.19
C THR A 64 -1.28 5.79 -3.20
N ALA A 65 -1.12 5.39 -4.45
CA ALA A 65 -2.18 5.52 -5.45
C ALA A 65 -3.40 4.66 -5.07
N PHE A 66 -4.62 5.08 -5.43
CA PHE A 66 -5.84 4.31 -5.13
C PHE A 66 -5.80 2.89 -5.72
N ALA A 67 -5.24 2.76 -6.93
CA ALA A 67 -5.02 1.46 -7.57
C ALA A 67 -4.05 0.55 -6.81
N ALA A 68 -3.12 1.14 -6.03
CA ALA A 68 -2.14 0.41 -5.22
C ALA A 68 -2.67 0.04 -3.81
N LEU A 69 -3.87 0.49 -3.44
CA LEU A 69 -4.50 0.07 -2.19
C LEU A 69 -4.72 -1.44 -2.19
N PRO A 70 -4.54 -2.14 -1.04
CA PRO A 70 -4.88 -3.55 -0.90
C PRO A 70 -6.31 -3.86 -1.36
N GLU A 71 -6.56 -5.05 -1.90
CA GLU A 71 -7.91 -5.49 -2.31
C GLU A 71 -8.89 -5.55 -1.13
N ASP A 72 -8.37 -5.75 0.08
CA ASP A 72 -9.14 -5.82 1.31
C ASP A 72 -9.15 -4.51 2.12
N TRP A 73 -8.68 -3.42 1.51
CA TRP A 73 -8.93 -2.09 2.04
C TRP A 73 -10.40 -1.72 1.85
N VAL A 74 -10.97 -1.12 2.87
CA VAL A 74 -12.37 -0.69 2.89
C VAL A 74 -12.44 0.77 3.34
N CYS A 75 -13.54 1.45 3.01
CA CYS A 75 -13.82 2.79 3.47
C CYS A 75 -13.70 2.87 5.01
N PRO A 76 -12.84 3.73 5.58
CA PRO A 76 -12.68 3.85 7.03
C PRO A 76 -13.95 4.29 7.77
N VAL A 77 -14.87 4.94 7.06
CA VAL A 77 -16.13 5.44 7.60
C VAL A 77 -17.20 4.35 7.62
N CYS A 78 -17.47 3.72 6.47
CA CYS A 78 -18.61 2.80 6.33
C CYS A 78 -18.25 1.33 6.14
N GLY A 79 -16.97 0.99 5.97
CA GLY A 79 -16.50 -0.39 5.82
C GLY A 79 -16.79 -1.05 4.46
N TRP A 80 -17.30 -0.31 3.47
CA TRP A 80 -17.52 -0.80 2.12
C TRP A 80 -16.24 -0.84 1.28
N GLU A 81 -16.22 -1.72 0.29
CA GLU A 81 -15.05 -2.05 -0.52
C GLU A 81 -14.69 -0.92 -1.53
N LYS A 82 -13.50 -1.02 -2.12
CA LYS A 82 -12.92 -0.03 -3.05
C LYS A 82 -13.81 0.27 -4.26
N GLU A 83 -14.61 -0.69 -4.68
CA GLU A 83 -15.54 -0.61 -5.81
C GLU A 83 -16.61 0.46 -5.60
N THR A 84 -16.85 0.86 -4.35
CA THR A 84 -17.80 1.91 -4.00
C THR A 84 -17.22 3.32 -4.17
N PHE A 85 -15.96 3.44 -4.60
CA PHE A 85 -15.31 4.72 -4.84
C PHE A 85 -15.32 5.11 -6.30
N VAL A 86 -15.50 6.40 -6.55
CA VAL A 86 -15.36 7.01 -7.88
C VAL A 86 -14.28 8.10 -7.85
N PRO A 87 -13.59 8.33 -8.98
CA PRO A 87 -12.69 9.47 -9.11
C PRO A 87 -13.44 10.79 -8.91
N LEU A 88 -12.84 11.72 -8.18
CA LEU A 88 -13.27 13.10 -8.04
C LEU A 88 -12.66 14.00 -9.13
#